data_AF-A0A1S6LNA0-F1
#
_entry.id   AF-A0A1S6LNA0-F1
#
_cell.length_a   1.000
_cell.length_b   1.000
_cell.length_c   1.000
_cell.angle_alpha   90.00
_cell.angle_beta   90.00
_cell.angle_gamma   90.00
#
_symmetry.space_group_name_H-M   'P 1'
#
loop_
_entity.id
_entity.type
_entity.pdbx_description
1 polymer ?
#
loop_
_entity_poly.entity_id
_entity_poly.type
_entity_poly.pdbx_seq_one_letter_code
_entity_poly.pdbx_strand_id
1 'polypeptide(L)'
;ATRTGRQLLDLARECVGGEPLERYAELVAAKRAPGSQAVAAGVAYAAAGVAAEQAVVSDLFAYSASFTGAALRLRLTDHRKAQVVLRGIAPVVEEVAGAALRRELADLGGGVPVGDVVSGRHERGEGRPFATELTAPRPRDGVPTPIPAFCFKKKR
;
A
#
# COMPACT_ATOMS: atom_id res chain seq x y z
N ALA A 1 4.58 2.67 -4.49
CA ALA A 1 3.13 3.00 -4.35
C ALA A 1 2.36 2.86 -5.66
N THR A 2 2.91 3.26 -6.80
CA THR A 2 2.22 3.21 -8.11
C THR A 2 2.16 1.81 -8.71
N ARG A 3 3.14 0.93 -8.45
CA ARG A 3 3.06 -0.48 -8.87
C ARG A 3 1.90 -1.19 -8.18
N THR A 4 1.84 -1.11 -6.85
CA THR A 4 0.74 -1.69 -6.06
C THR A 4 -0.61 -1.09 -6.48
N GLY A 5 -0.67 0.21 -6.76
CA GLY A 5 -1.89 0.85 -7.23
C GLY A 5 -2.37 0.37 -8.59
N ARG A 6 -1.45 0.13 -9.54
CA ARG A 6 -1.80 -0.48 -10.84
C ARG A 6 -2.29 -1.91 -10.68
N GLN A 7 -1.61 -2.72 -9.87
CA GLN A 7 -2.04 -4.09 -9.57
C GLN A 7 -3.43 -4.13 -8.91
N LEU A 8 -3.69 -3.20 -7.99
CA LEU A 8 -5.01 -3.07 -7.36
C LEU A 8 -6.07 -2.65 -8.38
N LEU A 9 -5.75 -1.73 -9.28
CA LEU A 9 -6.65 -1.31 -10.35
C LEU A 9 -7.00 -2.47 -11.29
N ASP A 10 -6.01 -3.24 -11.73
CA ASP A 10 -6.23 -4.41 -12.58
C ASP A 10 -7.15 -5.42 -11.89
N LEU A 11 -6.87 -5.76 -10.63
CA LEU A 11 -7.71 -6.68 -9.86
C LEU A 11 -9.12 -6.13 -9.63
N ALA A 12 -9.27 -4.84 -9.32
CA ALA A 12 -10.57 -4.23 -9.09
C ALA A 12 -11.43 -4.23 -10.36
N ARG A 13 -10.84 -4.05 -11.54
CA ARG A 13 -11.55 -4.17 -12.83
C ARG A 13 -12.09 -5.58 -13.05
N GLU A 14 -11.32 -6.59 -12.68
CA GLU A 14 -11.74 -8.00 -12.80
C GLU A 14 -12.79 -8.40 -11.76
N CYS A 15 -12.65 -7.96 -10.51
CA CYS A 15 -13.51 -8.41 -9.40
C CYS A 15 -14.77 -7.56 -9.21
N VAL A 16 -14.68 -6.25 -9.41
CA VAL A 16 -15.78 -5.28 -9.16
C VAL A 16 -16.36 -4.80 -10.49
N GLY A 17 -15.51 -4.37 -11.41
CA GLY A 17 -15.90 -3.77 -12.68
C GLY A 17 -16.63 -2.42 -12.54
N GLY A 18 -16.92 -1.78 -13.66
CA GLY A 18 -17.69 -0.53 -13.72
C GLY A 18 -16.97 0.62 -14.42
N GLU A 19 -17.74 1.59 -14.92
CA GLU A 19 -17.24 2.75 -15.68
C GLU A 19 -16.15 3.55 -14.95
N PRO A 20 -16.23 3.82 -13.63
CA PRO A 20 -15.19 4.58 -12.94
C PRO A 20 -13.81 3.92 -12.99
N LEU A 21 -13.75 2.58 -12.91
CA LEU A 21 -12.52 1.81 -12.96
C LEU A 21 -11.91 1.81 -14.36
N GLU A 22 -12.73 1.63 -15.40
CA GLU A 22 -12.27 1.70 -16.79
C GLU A 22 -11.74 3.10 -17.12
N ARG A 23 -12.49 4.14 -16.76
CA ARG A 23 -12.07 5.53 -16.95
C ARG A 23 -10.76 5.85 -16.24
N TYR A 24 -10.59 5.39 -15.01
CA TYR A 24 -9.33 5.59 -14.30
C TYR A 24 -8.17 4.81 -14.94
N ALA A 25 -8.41 3.58 -15.41
CA ALA A 25 -7.41 2.81 -16.15
C ALA A 25 -6.95 3.51 -17.43
N GLU A 26 -7.87 4.12 -18.19
CA GLU A 26 -7.53 4.94 -19.36
C GLU A 26 -6.65 6.13 -18.99
N LEU A 27 -6.95 6.83 -17.88
CA LEU A 27 -6.12 7.93 -17.40
C LEU A 27 -4.71 7.48 -17.03
N VAL A 28 -4.58 6.32 -16.38
CA VAL A 28 -3.29 5.74 -16.01
C VAL A 28 -2.51 5.28 -17.25
N ALA A 29 -3.16 4.61 -18.20
CA ALA A 29 -2.56 4.16 -19.46
C ALA A 29 -2.07 5.34 -20.31
N ALA A 30 -2.87 6.42 -20.37
CA ALA A 30 -2.50 7.67 -21.04
C ALA A 30 -1.46 8.50 -20.27
N LYS A 31 -0.94 8.02 -19.12
CA LYS A 31 0.00 8.72 -18.24
C LYS A 31 -0.50 10.07 -17.72
N ARG A 32 -1.83 10.26 -17.70
CA ARG A 32 -2.50 11.44 -17.12
C ARG A 32 -2.77 11.29 -15.63
N ALA A 33 -2.67 10.06 -15.10
CA ALA A 33 -2.66 9.76 -13.68
C ALA A 33 -1.51 8.80 -13.35
N PRO A 34 -0.89 8.90 -12.16
CA PRO A 34 0.26 8.06 -11.79
C PRO A 34 -0.12 6.59 -11.51
N GLY A 35 -1.40 6.32 -11.18
CA GLY A 35 -1.86 5.00 -10.74
C GLY A 35 -1.51 4.71 -9.28
N SER A 36 -1.67 5.69 -8.39
CA SER A 36 -1.36 5.53 -6.97
C SER A 36 -2.36 4.58 -6.28
N GLN A 37 -1.91 3.83 -5.29
CA GLN A 37 -2.75 2.87 -4.57
C GLN A 37 -3.97 3.53 -3.92
N ALA A 38 -3.80 4.68 -3.26
CA ALA A 38 -4.90 5.37 -2.59
C ALA A 38 -6.01 5.79 -3.57
N VAL A 39 -5.66 6.31 -4.74
CA VAL A 39 -6.64 6.69 -5.77
C VAL A 39 -7.29 5.45 -6.38
N ALA A 40 -6.51 4.40 -6.69
CA ALA A 40 -7.06 3.14 -7.20
C ALA A 40 -8.05 2.50 -6.23
N ALA A 41 -7.74 2.50 -4.92
CA ALA A 41 -8.64 2.00 -3.88
C ALA A 41 -9.91 2.84 -3.77
N GLY A 42 -9.79 4.18 -3.77
CA GLY A 42 -10.94 5.08 -3.77
C GLY A 42 -11.87 4.87 -4.96
N VAL A 43 -11.33 4.71 -6.18
CA VAL A 43 -12.12 4.40 -7.38
C VAL A 43 -12.79 3.03 -7.26
N ALA A 44 -12.10 2.02 -6.72
CA ALA A 44 -12.68 0.71 -6.49
C ALA A 44 -13.84 0.73 -5.48
N TYR A 45 -13.70 1.46 -4.37
CA TYR A 45 -14.78 1.65 -3.40
C TYR A 45 -15.98 2.37 -4.02
N ALA A 46 -15.73 3.43 -4.80
CA ALA A 46 -16.78 4.15 -5.50
C ALA A 46 -17.51 3.26 -6.53
N ALA A 47 -16.77 2.46 -7.30
CA ALA A 47 -17.33 1.50 -8.25
C ALA A 47 -18.17 0.41 -7.56
N ALA A 48 -17.78 0.01 -6.34
CA ALA A 48 -18.53 -0.92 -5.49
C ALA A 48 -19.73 -0.28 -4.76
N GLY A 49 -19.98 1.03 -4.93
CA GLY A 49 -21.08 1.74 -4.25
C GLY A 49 -20.86 1.95 -2.75
N VAL A 50 -19.62 1.89 -2.28
CA VAL A 50 -19.28 2.10 -0.87
C VAL A 50 -19.21 3.60 -0.56
N ALA A 51 -19.87 4.04 0.51
CA ALA A 51 -19.84 5.45 0.90
C ALA A 51 -18.42 5.87 1.33
N ALA A 52 -18.07 7.15 1.10
CA ALA A 52 -16.72 7.65 1.34
C ALA A 52 -16.24 7.41 2.79
N GLU A 53 -17.10 7.62 3.78
CA GLU A 53 -16.78 7.35 5.18
C GLU A 53 -16.42 5.88 5.43
N GLN A 54 -17.24 4.96 4.92
CA GLN A 54 -17.00 3.51 5.04
C GLN A 54 -15.73 3.09 4.32
N ALA A 55 -15.45 3.68 3.15
CA ALA A 55 -14.24 3.43 2.39
C ALA A 55 -12.99 3.87 3.16
N VAL A 56 -12.99 5.09 3.72
CA VAL A 56 -11.87 5.62 4.51
C VAL A 56 -11.63 4.77 5.76
N VAL A 57 -12.68 4.45 6.52
CA VAL A 57 -12.56 3.61 7.72
C VAL A 57 -12.02 2.21 7.36
N SER A 58 -12.53 1.62 6.28
CA SER A 58 -12.08 0.30 5.82
C SER A 58 -10.60 0.31 5.42
N ASP A 59 -10.16 1.33 4.68
CA ASP A 59 -8.78 1.44 4.22
C ASP A 59 -7.81 1.70 5.38
N LEU A 60 -8.18 2.55 6.34
CA LEU A 60 -7.40 2.78 7.58
C LEU A 60 -7.28 1.51 8.43
N PHE A 61 -8.35 0.74 8.55
CA PHE A 61 -8.33 -0.53 9.25
C PHE A 61 -7.46 -1.56 8.50
N ALA A 62 -7.62 -1.70 7.18
CA ALA A 62 -6.84 -2.62 6.35
C ALA A 62 -5.34 -2.28 6.40
N TYR A 63 -5.00 -0.99 6.36
CA TYR A 63 -3.65 -0.49 6.54
C TYR A 63 -3.08 -0.94 7.89
N SER A 64 -3.83 -0.72 8.98
CA SER A 64 -3.40 -1.13 10.33
C SER A 64 -3.28 -2.66 10.49
N ALA A 65 -4.22 -3.40 9.92
CA ALA A 65 -4.19 -4.86 9.86
C ALA A 65 -2.94 -5.37 9.15
N SER A 66 -2.47 -4.68 8.10
CA SER A 66 -1.24 -5.06 7.39
C SER A 66 0.01 -5.03 8.29
N PHE A 67 0.12 -4.06 9.21
CA PHE A 67 1.23 -3.98 10.18
C PHE A 67 1.17 -5.10 11.20
N THR A 68 -0.01 -5.35 11.78
CA THR A 68 -0.16 -6.45 12.74
C THR A 68 0.09 -7.82 12.06
N GLY A 69 -0.34 -7.98 10.81
CA GLY A 69 -0.02 -9.15 9.98
C GLY A 69 1.48 -9.28 9.66
N ALA A 70 2.20 -8.18 9.47
CA ALA A 70 3.66 -8.19 9.36
C ALA A 70 4.33 -8.59 10.68
N ALA A 71 3.91 -8.01 11.80
CA ALA A 71 4.43 -8.35 13.13
C ALA A 71 4.24 -9.83 13.48
N LEU A 72 3.10 -10.43 13.11
CA LEU A 72 2.84 -11.87 13.26
C LEU A 72 3.84 -12.70 12.45
N ARG A 73 4.07 -12.38 11.17
CA ARG A 73 5.02 -13.10 10.30
C ARG A 73 6.47 -12.97 10.77
N LEU A 74 6.81 -11.85 11.39
CA LEU A 74 8.10 -11.60 12.03
C LEU A 74 8.21 -12.18 13.45
N ARG A 75 7.14 -12.82 13.96
CA ARG A 75 7.06 -13.38 15.32
C ARG A 75 7.28 -12.35 16.44
N LEU A 76 6.94 -11.08 16.20
CA LEU A 76 7.02 -9.99 17.18
C LEU A 76 5.79 -9.90 18.09
N THR A 77 4.70 -10.56 17.70
CA THR A 77 3.44 -10.61 18.46
C THR A 77 2.75 -11.96 18.26
N ASP A 78 1.78 -12.25 19.11
CA ASP A 78 0.82 -13.36 18.93
C ASP A 78 -0.53 -12.83 18.41
N HIS A 79 -1.41 -13.75 18.01
CA HIS A 79 -2.73 -13.42 17.46
C HIS A 79 -3.62 -12.67 18.45
N ARG A 80 -3.53 -12.99 19.75
CA ARG A 80 -4.34 -12.34 20.78
C ARG A 80 -3.95 -10.88 20.92
N LYS A 81 -2.65 -10.61 21.05
CA LYS A 81 -2.10 -9.24 21.11
C LYS A 81 -2.40 -8.46 19.82
N ALA A 82 -2.29 -9.10 18.66
CA ALA A 82 -2.65 -8.46 17.39
C ALA A 82 -4.12 -7.99 17.38
N GLN A 83 -5.06 -8.83 17.83
CA GLN A 83 -6.48 -8.44 17.93
C GLN A 83 -6.73 -7.36 18.99
N VAL A 84 -6.03 -7.40 20.13
CA VAL A 84 -6.11 -6.33 21.14
C VAL A 84 -5.63 -5.00 20.58
N VAL A 85 -4.53 -4.99 19.82
CA VAL A 85 -4.03 -3.78 19.14
C VAL A 85 -5.04 -3.27 18.11
N LEU A 86 -5.55 -4.15 17.23
CA LEU A 86 -6.53 -3.76 16.20
C LEU A 86 -7.83 -3.23 16.80
N ARG A 87 -8.26 -3.75 17.94
CA ARG A 87 -9.40 -3.18 18.67
C ARG A 87 -9.07 -1.83 19.30
N GLY A 88 -7.87 -1.69 19.86
CA GLY A 88 -7.42 -0.48 20.55
C GLY A 88 -7.25 0.74 19.65
N ILE A 89 -7.02 0.55 18.35
CA ILE A 89 -6.86 1.67 17.39
C ILE A 89 -8.18 2.27 16.91
N ALA A 90 -9.34 1.68 17.24
CA ALA A 90 -10.63 2.15 16.71
C ALA A 90 -10.89 3.65 16.93
N PRO A 91 -10.61 4.25 18.11
CA PRO A 91 -10.77 5.70 18.30
C PRO A 91 -9.84 6.54 17.41
N VAL A 92 -8.63 6.04 17.13
CA VAL A 92 -7.68 6.72 16.23
C VAL A 92 -8.18 6.65 14.79
N VAL A 93 -8.73 5.51 14.37
CA VAL A 93 -9.35 5.36 13.04
C VAL A 93 -10.50 6.33 12.88
N GLU A 94 -11.36 6.47 13.89
CA GLU A 94 -12.49 7.42 13.89
C GLU A 94 -12.00 8.88 13.76
N GLU A 95 -11.01 9.28 14.57
CA GLU A 95 -10.41 10.61 14.50
C GLU A 95 -9.82 10.91 13.12
N VAL A 96 -9.00 10.00 12.61
CA VAL A 96 -8.29 10.15 11.33
C VAL A 96 -9.28 10.13 10.16
N ALA A 97 -10.30 9.28 10.21
CA ALA A 97 -11.36 9.24 9.20
C ALA A 97 -12.12 10.58 9.16
N GLY A 98 -12.51 11.10 10.33
CA GLY A 98 -13.16 12.41 10.44
C GLY A 98 -12.29 13.54 9.88
N ALA A 99 -10.99 13.52 10.14
CA ALA A 99 -10.06 14.50 9.57
C ALA A 99 -9.89 14.35 8.05
N ALA A 100 -9.79 13.12 7.55
CA ALA A 100 -9.63 12.85 6.13
C ALA A 100 -10.85 13.29 5.31
N LEU A 101 -12.07 13.09 5.83
CA LEU A 101 -13.32 13.48 5.16
C LEU A 101 -13.51 14.99 5.05
N ARG A 102 -12.82 15.79 5.87
CA ARG A 102 -12.89 17.26 5.84
C ARG A 102 -11.75 17.93 5.07
N ARG A 103 -10.71 17.19 4.70
CA ARG A 103 -9.54 17.73 3.99
C ARG A 103 -9.89 18.08 2.56
N GLU A 104 -9.34 19.20 2.09
CA GLU A 104 -9.43 19.62 0.71
C GLU A 104 -8.20 19.17 -0.10
N LEU A 105 -8.26 19.31 -1.42
CA LEU A 105 -7.14 18.96 -2.30
C LEU A 105 -5.87 19.77 -1.97
N ALA A 106 -6.02 20.99 -1.46
CA ALA A 106 -4.91 21.84 -1.03
C ALA A 106 -4.17 21.27 0.19
N ASP A 107 -4.80 20.37 0.95
CA ASP A 107 -4.21 19.73 2.15
C ASP A 107 -3.43 18.43 1.81
N LEU A 108 -3.39 18.04 0.53
CA LEU A 108 -2.63 16.89 0.07
C LEU A 108 -1.12 17.18 0.10
N GLY A 109 -0.33 16.18 0.48
CA GLY A 109 1.14 16.29 0.52
C GLY A 109 1.75 16.52 1.91
N GLY A 110 1.00 16.26 3.00
CA GLY A 110 1.56 16.24 4.35
C GLY A 110 2.70 15.22 4.49
N GLY A 111 3.74 15.58 5.25
CA GLY A 111 4.89 14.72 5.52
C GLY A 111 4.68 13.82 6.75
N VAL A 112 5.34 12.66 6.76
CA VAL A 112 5.35 11.74 7.91
C VAL A 112 6.80 11.47 8.32
N PRO A 113 7.48 12.44 8.98
CA PRO A 113 8.95 12.42 9.12
C PRO A 113 9.49 11.15 9.79
N VAL A 114 8.78 10.64 10.80
CA VAL A 114 9.15 9.39 11.48
C VAL A 114 9.02 8.20 10.54
N GLY A 115 7.94 8.15 9.75
CA GLY A 115 7.71 7.13 8.73
C GLY A 115 8.77 7.17 7.62
N ASP A 116 9.17 8.37 7.20
CA ASP A 116 10.21 8.57 6.20
C ASP A 116 11.58 8.08 6.69
N VAL A 117 11.94 8.38 7.94
CA VAL A 117 13.17 7.88 8.57
C VAL A 117 13.16 6.35 8.67
N VAL A 118 12.05 5.75 9.09
CA VAL A 118 11.93 4.28 9.21
C VAL A 118 11.99 3.62 7.82
N SER A 119 11.33 4.17 6.81
CA SER A 119 11.44 3.70 5.42
C SER A 119 12.88 3.78 4.91
N GLY A 120 13.56 4.91 5.11
CA GLY A 120 14.95 5.09 4.71
C GLY A 120 15.93 4.18 5.47
N ARG A 121 15.60 3.73 6.69
CA ARG A 121 16.36 2.69 7.40
C ARG A 121 16.10 1.31 6.81
N HIS A 122 14.85 1.00 6.48
CA HIS A 122 14.48 -0.27 5.84
C HIS A 122 15.08 -0.42 4.44
N GLU A 123 15.37 0.67 3.74
CA GLU A 123 16.13 0.66 2.49
C GLU A 123 17.60 0.28 2.64
N ARG A 124 18.20 0.58 3.79
CA ARG A 124 19.62 0.37 4.09
C ARG A 124 19.91 -0.88 4.91
N GLY A 125 18.89 -1.69 5.23
CA GLY A 125 19.03 -2.89 6.05
C GLY A 125 19.53 -4.12 5.28
N GLU A 126 20.45 -4.87 5.88
CA GLU A 126 20.90 -6.17 5.38
C GLU A 126 19.84 -7.24 5.70
N GLY A 127 19.00 -7.56 4.71
CA GLY A 127 17.87 -8.48 4.84
C GLY A 127 16.53 -7.75 4.79
N ARG A 128 15.94 -7.67 3.58
CA ARG A 128 14.69 -6.96 3.31
C ARG A 128 13.58 -7.98 3.04
N PRO A 129 12.90 -8.52 4.06
CA PRO A 129 11.79 -9.46 3.87
C PRO A 129 10.55 -8.79 3.25
N PHE A 130 10.52 -7.46 3.17
CA PHE A 130 9.45 -6.67 2.54
C PHE A 130 10.05 -5.69 1.51
N ALA A 131 9.29 -5.32 0.49
CA ALA A 131 9.74 -4.36 -0.51
C ALA A 131 9.35 -2.93 -0.10
N THR A 132 10.32 -2.01 -0.04
CA THR A 132 10.09 -0.55 -0.03
C THR A 132 10.38 -0.03 -1.43
N GLU A 133 9.45 0.71 -2.03
CA GLU A 133 9.55 1.11 -3.43
C GLU A 133 9.94 2.59 -3.55
N LEU A 134 11.24 2.85 -3.72
CA LEU A 134 11.78 3.98 -4.47
C LEU A 134 12.11 3.47 -5.87
N THR A 135 11.66 4.19 -6.89
CA THR A 135 12.03 3.90 -8.27
C THR A 135 13.54 4.06 -8.41
N ALA A 136 14.28 2.94 -8.49
CA ALA A 136 15.69 2.98 -8.81
C ALA A 136 15.88 3.61 -10.21
N PRO A 137 16.90 4.44 -10.45
CA PRO A 137 17.21 4.90 -11.80
C PRO A 137 17.49 3.67 -12.68
N ARG A 138 16.93 3.67 -13.91
CA ARG A 138 17.20 2.61 -14.89
C ARG A 138 18.71 2.41 -15.06
N PRO A 139 19.19 1.17 -15.15
CA PRO A 139 20.61 0.92 -15.40
C PRO A 139 21.01 1.60 -16.70
N ARG A 140 22.15 2.31 -16.69
CA ARG A 140 22.80 2.75 -17.92
C ARG A 140 23.29 1.49 -18.65
N ASP A 141 23.05 1.46 -19.95
CA ASP A 141 23.40 0.35 -20.83
C ASP A 141 24.89 -0.02 -20.68
N GLY A 142 25.20 -1.31 -20.52
CA GLY A 142 26.53 -1.85 -20.80
C GLY A 142 27.28 -2.62 -19.71
N VAL A 143 26.71 -2.93 -18.53
CA VAL A 143 27.40 -3.78 -17.54
C VAL A 143 26.64 -5.09 -17.31
N PRO A 144 27.23 -6.27 -17.60
CA PRO A 144 26.56 -7.55 -17.34
C PRO A 144 26.50 -7.83 -15.84
N THR A 145 25.29 -8.06 -15.32
CA THR A 145 25.07 -8.55 -13.96
C THR A 145 25.39 -10.04 -13.86
N PRO A 146 26.19 -10.51 -12.89
CA PRO A 146 26.34 -11.94 -12.65
C PRO A 146 25.03 -12.50 -12.06
N ILE A 147 24.54 -13.60 -12.65
CA ILE A 147 23.40 -14.36 -12.16
C ILE A 147 23.84 -15.07 -10.87
N PRO A 148 23.22 -14.82 -9.69
CA PRO A 148 23.48 -15.66 -8.54
C PRO A 148 22.74 -16.98 -8.73
N ALA A 149 23.52 -18.04 -8.95
CA ALA A 149 23.05 -19.42 -8.96
C ALA A 149 22.35 -19.76 -7.63
N PHE A 150 21.07 -20.09 -7.71
CA PHE A 150 20.28 -20.64 -6.61
C PHE A 150 20.85 -22.02 -6.22
N CYS A 151 21.61 -22.11 -5.13
CA CYS A 151 22.03 -23.39 -4.58
C CYS A 151 20.94 -23.92 -3.63
N PHE A 152 20.17 -24.89 -4.13
CA PHE A 152 19.19 -25.68 -3.39
C PHE A 152 19.90 -26.53 -2.33
N LYS A 153 19.85 -26.15 -1.04
CA LYS A 153 20.16 -27.09 0.06
C LYS A 153 18.87 -27.72 0.57
N LYS A 154 18.59 -28.90 0.03
CA LYS A 154 17.63 -29.89 0.53
C LYS A 154 18.16 -30.43 1.88
N LYS A 155 17.46 -30.14 2.98
CA LYS A 155 17.70 -30.80 4.28
C LYS A 155 16.77 -32.02 4.37
N ARG A 156 17.35 -33.22 4.43
CA ARG A 156 16.88 -34.26 5.36
C ARG A 156 17.76 -34.15 6.60
#